data_AF-A0A5B9VY88-F1
#
_entry.id   AF-A0A5B9VY88-F1
#
_cell.length_a   1.000
_cell.length_b   1.000
_cell.length_c   1.000
_cell.angle_alpha   90.00
_cell.angle_beta   90.00
_cell.angle_gamma   90.00
#
_symmetry.space_group_name_H-M   'P 1'
#
loop_
_entity.id
_entity.type
_entity.pdbx_description
1 polymer ?
#
loop_
_entity_poly.entity_id
_entity_poly.type
_entity_poly.pdbx_seq_one_letter_code
_entity_poly.pdbx_strand_id
1 'polypeptide(L)'
;MAWRNALRRTLAAIVCLLALPLADCRAQTAAQPKVAPGPGEPDWKVILEERYGLSLFADLKNPVETKPEKVSGLFRKAGPGDVTYTPLIALGLPTRTRGGWFRPEAEGRPAKAALWSYAFKNTADDLKANRNLPPPMEAGSSFRFDPGAGPFGLWVSNDQFDDGGVFTRPAIVAAVNARLRKQPYKAMIYPYREKATGKDVPNSYLIGWEYSDNDDFQDVVCRIDNVVLEK
;
A
#
# COMPACT_ATOMS: atom_id res chain seq x y z
N MET A 1 -56.95 -46.24 -43.40
CA MET A 1 -56.51 -46.81 -42.10
C MET A 1 -55.02 -46.49 -41.96
N ALA A 2 -54.72 -45.31 -41.41
CA ALA A 2 -53.40 -44.69 -41.47
C ALA A 2 -52.59 -44.93 -40.18
N TRP A 3 -51.31 -45.25 -40.38
CA TRP A 3 -50.32 -45.56 -39.36
C TRP A 3 -49.88 -44.35 -38.52
N ARG A 4 -49.73 -44.64 -37.22
CA ARG A 4 -48.84 -44.09 -36.18
C ARG A 4 -47.81 -43.04 -36.61
N ASN A 5 -47.69 -41.97 -35.80
CA ASN A 5 -46.37 -41.44 -35.41
C ASN A 5 -46.42 -40.75 -34.04
N ALA A 6 -45.60 -41.28 -33.13
CA ALA A 6 -45.39 -40.82 -31.77
C ALA A 6 -44.26 -39.79 -31.74
N LEU A 7 -44.53 -38.58 -31.24
CA LEU A 7 -43.52 -37.53 -31.09
C LEU A 7 -42.86 -37.65 -29.71
N ARG A 8 -41.62 -38.15 -29.70
CA ARG A 8 -40.72 -38.16 -28.53
C ARG A 8 -40.29 -36.72 -28.22
N ARG A 9 -40.53 -36.26 -27.00
CA ARG A 9 -39.99 -35.01 -26.45
C ARG A 9 -38.61 -35.30 -25.86
N THR A 10 -37.57 -34.69 -26.41
CA THR A 10 -36.21 -34.70 -25.86
C THR A 10 -36.00 -33.38 -25.12
N LEU A 11 -35.87 -33.43 -23.79
CA LEU A 11 -35.39 -32.31 -22.97
C LEU A 11 -33.88 -32.18 -23.15
N ALA A 12 -33.41 -31.07 -23.71
CA ALA A 12 -32.00 -30.69 -23.68
C ALA A 12 -31.74 -29.96 -22.35
N ALA A 13 -30.99 -30.59 -21.45
CA ALA A 13 -30.46 -29.96 -20.26
C ALA A 13 -29.26 -29.08 -20.66
N ILE A 14 -29.42 -27.76 -20.55
CA ILE A 14 -28.32 -26.81 -20.68
C ILE A 14 -27.57 -26.80 -19.35
N VAL A 15 -26.38 -27.42 -19.33
CA VAL A 15 -25.43 -27.32 -18.22
C VAL A 15 -24.63 -26.03 -18.42
N CYS A 16 -25.01 -24.97 -17.71
CA CYS A 16 -24.16 -23.78 -17.57
C CYS A 16 -22.97 -24.12 -16.66
N LEU A 17 -21.82 -24.42 -17.26
CA LEU A 17 -20.53 -24.42 -16.58
C LEU A 17 -20.20 -22.98 -16.15
N LEU A 18 -20.47 -22.68 -14.88
CA LEU A 18 -19.95 -21.49 -14.20
C LEU A 18 -18.42 -21.64 -14.11
N ALA A 19 -17.70 -20.91 -14.97
CA ALA A 19 -16.27 -20.72 -14.83
C ALA A 19 -16.03 -19.89 -13.56
N LEU A 20 -15.69 -20.56 -12.46
CA LEU A 20 -15.18 -19.89 -11.27
C LEU A 20 -13.81 -19.29 -11.62
N PRO A 21 -13.58 -17.98 -11.40
CA PRO A 21 -12.27 -17.41 -11.59
C PRO A 21 -11.31 -18.05 -10.58
N LEU A 22 -10.30 -18.75 -11.10
CA LEU A 22 -9.17 -19.19 -10.28
C LEU A 22 -8.51 -17.92 -9.75
N ALA A 23 -8.56 -17.72 -8.43
CA ALA A 23 -7.81 -16.66 -7.78
C ALA A 23 -6.32 -16.95 -8.01
N ASP A 24 -5.63 -16.06 -8.73
CA ASP A 24 -4.18 -16.10 -8.86
C ASP A 24 -3.56 -15.88 -7.47
N CYS A 25 -3.21 -16.98 -6.80
CA CYS A 25 -2.36 -16.94 -5.61
C CYS A 25 -0.96 -16.48 -6.03
N ARG A 26 -0.73 -15.16 -6.05
CA ARG A 26 0.61 -14.59 -6.24
C ARG A 26 1.47 -14.91 -5.02
N ALA A 27 2.35 -15.89 -5.16
CA ALA A 27 3.42 -16.16 -4.20
C ALA A 27 4.52 -15.09 -4.31
N GLN A 28 5.31 -14.92 -3.24
CA GLN A 28 6.48 -14.06 -3.23
C GLN A 28 7.45 -14.47 -4.36
N THR A 29 7.80 -13.53 -5.24
CA THR A 29 8.85 -13.77 -6.25
C THR A 29 10.22 -13.79 -5.57
N ALA A 30 11.21 -14.43 -6.19
CA ALA A 30 12.59 -14.39 -5.68
C ALA A 30 13.19 -12.97 -5.61
N ALA A 31 12.60 -12.01 -6.34
CA ALA A 31 13.04 -10.61 -6.37
C ALA A 31 12.34 -9.73 -5.31
N GLN A 32 11.25 -10.21 -4.70
CA GLN A 32 10.53 -9.50 -3.65
C GLN A 32 11.31 -9.63 -2.31
N PRO A 33 11.56 -8.51 -1.59
CA PRO A 33 12.21 -8.56 -0.28
C PRO A 33 11.53 -9.52 0.69
N LYS A 34 12.33 -10.19 1.52
CA LYS A 34 11.80 -11.01 2.61
C LYS A 34 11.24 -10.09 3.68
N VAL A 35 9.95 -10.24 3.95
CA VAL A 35 9.29 -9.52 5.03
C VAL A 35 9.42 -10.35 6.30
N ALA A 36 9.97 -9.75 7.36
CA ALA A 36 10.09 -10.38 8.66
C ALA A 36 9.84 -9.33 9.75
N PRO A 37 9.18 -9.69 10.87
CA PRO A 37 8.93 -8.74 11.94
C PRO A 37 10.23 -8.31 12.62
N GLY A 38 10.30 -7.03 13.01
CA GLY A 38 11.29 -6.53 13.96
C GLY A 38 11.12 -7.16 15.36
N PRO A 39 12.17 -7.17 16.21
CA PRO A 39 12.08 -7.71 17.56
C PRO A 39 11.02 -7.02 18.43
N GLY A 40 10.00 -7.77 18.85
CA GLY A 40 8.95 -7.28 19.76
C GLY A 40 7.92 -6.36 19.11
N GLU A 41 7.97 -6.20 17.78
CA GLU A 41 7.00 -5.43 17.03
C GLU A 41 5.91 -6.35 16.45
N PRO A 42 4.72 -5.83 16.12
CA PRO A 42 3.72 -6.59 15.38
C PRO A 42 4.32 -7.16 14.09
N ASP A 43 3.69 -8.14 13.46
CA ASP A 43 4.09 -8.58 12.13
C ASP A 43 3.21 -7.86 11.10
N TRP A 44 3.80 -7.30 10.04
CA TRP A 44 3.05 -6.65 8.98
C TRP A 44 2.00 -7.57 8.36
N LYS A 45 2.31 -8.86 8.22
CA LYS A 45 1.33 -9.88 7.80
C LYS A 45 0.13 -9.92 8.75
N VAL A 46 0.38 -9.93 10.06
CA VAL A 46 -0.67 -9.95 11.10
C VAL A 46 -1.48 -8.67 11.06
N ILE A 47 -0.86 -7.50 10.89
CA ILE A 47 -1.57 -6.23 10.72
C ILE A 47 -2.50 -6.29 9.51
N LEU A 48 -2.00 -6.72 8.35
CA LEU A 48 -2.80 -6.86 7.12
C LEU A 48 -4.00 -7.79 7.31
N GLU A 49 -3.76 -8.97 7.86
CA GLU A 49 -4.80 -9.99 8.03
C GLU A 49 -5.86 -9.55 9.07
N GLU A 50 -5.44 -9.17 10.27
CA GLU A 50 -6.38 -8.90 11.37
C GLU A 50 -7.08 -7.54 11.27
N ARG A 51 -6.44 -6.54 10.66
CA ARG A 51 -7.00 -5.19 10.56
C ARG A 51 -7.69 -4.92 9.25
N TYR A 52 -7.24 -5.54 8.17
CA TYR A 52 -7.71 -5.22 6.83
C TYR A 52 -8.19 -6.45 6.07
N GLY A 53 -8.02 -7.67 6.58
CA GLY A 53 -8.41 -8.89 5.87
C GLY A 53 -7.66 -9.05 4.55
N LEU A 54 -6.38 -8.66 4.52
CA LEU A 54 -5.52 -8.67 3.33
C LEU A 54 -4.41 -9.71 3.46
N SER A 55 -4.06 -10.32 2.33
CA SER A 55 -2.89 -11.20 2.21
C SER A 55 -1.63 -10.40 1.91
N LEU A 56 -0.52 -10.74 2.57
CA LEU A 56 0.79 -10.10 2.37
C LEU A 56 1.23 -10.01 0.90
N PHE A 57 0.99 -11.05 0.10
CA PHE A 57 1.43 -11.10 -1.30
C PHE A 57 0.29 -11.17 -2.31
N ALA A 58 -0.84 -11.82 -1.98
CA ALA A 58 -1.93 -11.94 -2.96
C ALA A 58 -2.62 -10.59 -3.22
N ASP A 59 -2.65 -9.69 -2.22
CA ASP A 59 -3.25 -8.36 -2.36
C ASP A 59 -2.23 -7.25 -2.72
N LEU A 60 -0.94 -7.58 -2.80
CA LEU A 60 0.12 -6.61 -3.09
C LEU A 60 -0.03 -6.02 -4.50
N LYS A 61 -0.13 -4.70 -4.59
CA LYS A 61 -0.37 -3.97 -5.84
C LYS A 61 0.89 -3.47 -6.54
N ASN A 62 2.03 -3.50 -5.85
CA ASN A 62 3.33 -3.12 -6.40
C ASN A 62 4.39 -4.22 -6.18
N PRO A 63 4.15 -5.48 -6.62
CA PRO A 63 5.12 -6.54 -6.46
C PRO A 63 6.40 -6.26 -7.26
N VAL A 64 7.53 -6.75 -6.75
CA VAL A 64 8.78 -6.78 -7.51
C VAL A 64 8.76 -7.97 -8.47
N GLU A 65 8.43 -7.71 -9.73
CA GLU A 65 8.38 -8.76 -10.76
C GLU A 65 9.78 -9.14 -11.26
N THR A 66 10.67 -8.15 -11.41
CA THR A 66 12.04 -8.35 -11.94
C THR A 66 13.09 -7.74 -11.04
N LYS A 67 13.06 -6.41 -10.88
CA LYS A 67 13.98 -5.66 -10.04
C LYS A 67 13.24 -4.53 -9.30
N PRO A 68 13.62 -4.19 -8.06
CA PRO A 68 12.99 -3.12 -7.29
C PRO A 68 12.87 -1.80 -8.06
N GLU A 69 13.89 -1.40 -8.81
CA GLU A 69 13.95 -0.11 -9.50
C GLU A 69 12.93 0.00 -10.65
N LYS A 70 12.33 -1.12 -11.07
CA LYS A 70 11.28 -1.16 -12.10
C LYS A 70 9.87 -0.99 -11.55
N VAL A 71 9.70 -1.00 -10.23
CA VAL A 71 8.40 -0.77 -9.60
C VAL A 71 7.99 0.70 -9.77
N SER A 72 6.82 0.94 -10.38
CA SER A 72 6.32 2.29 -10.67
C SER A 72 5.99 3.05 -9.40
N GLY A 73 5.12 2.54 -8.52
CA GLY A 73 4.77 3.17 -7.24
C GLY A 73 4.23 4.60 -7.35
N LEU A 74 3.68 4.97 -8.52
CA LEU A 74 3.10 6.28 -8.79
C LEU A 74 1.57 6.19 -8.77
N PHE A 75 0.94 7.32 -8.46
CA PHE A 75 -0.50 7.47 -8.44
C PHE A 75 -0.91 8.60 -9.38
N ARG A 76 -2.17 8.58 -9.81
CA ARG A 76 -2.89 9.73 -10.33
C ARG A 76 -4.16 9.97 -9.53
N LYS A 77 -4.63 11.21 -9.57
CA LYS A 77 -5.92 11.61 -9.00
C LYS A 77 -7.06 10.88 -9.72
N ALA A 78 -7.99 10.29 -8.95
CA ALA A 78 -9.06 9.45 -9.51
C ALA A 78 -10.31 10.26 -9.93
N GLY A 79 -10.53 11.42 -9.32
CA GLY A 79 -11.73 12.23 -9.55
C GLY A 79 -11.61 13.66 -9.05
N PRO A 80 -12.72 14.42 -9.02
CA PRO A 80 -12.74 15.77 -8.47
C PRO A 80 -12.44 15.79 -6.96
N GLY A 81 -12.10 16.96 -6.41
CA GLY A 81 -11.75 17.14 -5.00
C GLY A 81 -10.28 16.84 -4.69
N ASP A 82 -9.84 16.96 -3.45
CA ASP A 82 -8.43 16.73 -3.09
C ASP A 82 -8.08 15.24 -3.01
N VAL A 83 -6.79 14.94 -3.11
CA VAL A 83 -6.23 13.67 -2.62
C VAL A 83 -6.05 13.80 -1.11
N THR A 84 -6.37 12.73 -0.37
CA THR A 84 -6.11 12.67 1.08
C THR A 84 -5.04 11.63 1.37
N TYR A 85 -4.02 11.98 2.15
CA TYR A 85 -2.95 11.09 2.59
C TYR A 85 -2.80 11.16 4.12
N THR A 86 -3.21 10.09 4.80
CA THR A 86 -3.41 10.06 6.25
C THR A 86 -2.56 8.96 6.90
N PRO A 87 -1.73 9.27 7.90
CA PRO A 87 -1.10 8.25 8.73
C PRO A 87 -2.15 7.57 9.61
N LEU A 88 -2.12 6.24 9.68
CA LEU A 88 -3.05 5.40 10.45
C LEU A 88 -2.38 4.75 11.65
N ILE A 89 -1.13 4.32 11.49
CA ILE A 89 -0.34 3.62 12.51
C ILE A 89 1.11 4.12 12.45
N ALA A 90 1.76 4.30 13.59
CA ALA A 90 3.16 4.68 13.75
C ALA A 90 3.89 3.66 14.62
N LEU A 91 4.55 2.65 14.06
CA LEU A 91 5.29 1.63 14.84
C LEU A 91 6.81 1.83 14.83
N GLY A 92 7.32 2.70 13.96
CA GLY A 92 8.74 2.97 13.88
C GLY A 92 9.26 3.81 15.05
N LEU A 93 10.45 4.38 14.88
CA LEU A 93 11.11 5.22 15.90
C LEU A 93 10.23 6.38 16.44
N PRO A 94 10.36 6.75 17.73
CA PRO A 94 9.59 7.84 18.36
C PRO A 94 10.08 9.24 17.98
N THR A 95 11.23 9.34 17.31
CA THR A 95 11.73 10.56 16.69
C THR A 95 10.76 11.06 15.61
N ARG A 96 10.82 12.36 15.32
CA ARG A 96 9.87 13.00 14.42
C ARG A 96 9.84 12.33 13.05
N THR A 97 8.66 11.86 12.65
CA THR A 97 8.37 11.29 11.34
C THR A 97 7.53 12.27 10.53
N ARG A 98 7.85 12.39 9.25
CA ARG A 98 7.22 13.30 8.31
C ARG A 98 6.81 12.55 7.05
N GLY A 99 5.73 12.98 6.42
CA GLY A 99 5.32 12.43 5.14
C GLY A 99 4.60 13.44 4.27
N GLY A 100 4.52 13.07 3.00
CA GLY A 100 3.89 13.91 2.00
C GLY A 100 3.99 13.31 0.61
N TRP A 101 4.01 14.17 -0.40
CA TRP A 101 4.02 13.77 -1.79
C TRP A 101 5.15 14.44 -2.56
N PHE A 102 5.43 13.90 -3.75
CA PHE A 102 6.44 14.43 -4.66
C PHE A 102 5.99 14.22 -6.11
N ARG A 103 6.55 15.03 -7.02
CA ARG A 103 6.41 14.78 -8.46
C ARG A 103 7.67 14.04 -8.97
N PRO A 104 7.51 13.01 -9.81
CA PRO A 104 8.66 12.38 -10.43
C PRO A 104 9.32 13.41 -11.38
N GLU A 105 10.59 13.72 -11.13
CA GLU A 105 11.43 14.53 -12.01
C GLU A 105 12.30 13.60 -12.89
N ALA A 106 12.75 14.09 -14.05
CA ALA A 106 13.52 13.30 -15.01
C ALA A 106 14.89 12.85 -14.44
N GLU A 107 15.54 13.74 -13.68
CA GLU A 107 16.78 13.45 -12.94
C GLU A 107 16.77 14.15 -11.57
N GLY A 108 17.42 13.55 -10.57
CA GLY A 108 17.74 14.20 -9.30
C GLY A 108 16.85 13.83 -8.11
N ARG A 109 16.97 14.63 -7.05
CA ARG A 109 16.17 14.50 -5.82
C ARG A 109 14.81 15.17 -6.08
N PRO A 110 13.68 14.44 -6.00
CA PRO A 110 12.40 15.04 -6.31
C PRO A 110 12.06 16.13 -5.30
N ALA A 111 11.45 17.23 -5.76
CA ALA A 111 10.88 18.23 -4.87
C ALA A 111 9.79 17.60 -4.00
N LYS A 112 10.00 17.62 -2.68
CA LYS A 112 9.07 17.08 -1.67
C LYS A 112 8.13 18.17 -1.18
N ALA A 113 6.84 17.89 -1.18
CA ALA A 113 5.84 18.66 -0.45
C ALA A 113 5.47 17.89 0.82
N ALA A 114 5.79 18.45 1.99
CA ALA A 114 5.41 17.88 3.27
C ALA A 114 3.93 18.18 3.57
N LEU A 115 3.24 17.22 4.16
CA LEU A 115 1.84 17.33 4.53
C LEU A 115 1.66 17.22 6.03
N TRP A 116 2.27 16.20 6.63
CA TRP A 116 2.03 15.85 8.02
C TRP A 116 3.31 15.47 8.73
N SER A 117 3.30 15.63 10.06
CA SER A 117 4.36 15.17 10.94
C SER A 117 3.84 14.76 12.32
N TYR A 118 4.52 13.79 12.93
CA TYR A 118 4.26 13.36 14.30
C TYR A 118 5.57 12.97 14.98
N ALA A 119 5.60 12.99 16.31
CA ALA A 119 6.69 12.44 17.13
C ALA A 119 6.06 11.48 18.15
N PHE A 120 5.79 10.25 17.71
CA PHE A 120 4.96 9.29 18.41
C PHE A 120 5.28 7.86 17.95
N LYS A 121 5.19 6.89 18.85
CA LYS A 121 5.26 5.45 18.55
C LYS A 121 4.10 4.74 19.24
N ASN A 122 3.22 4.11 18.46
CA ASN A 122 2.23 3.17 18.95
C ASN A 122 2.90 1.95 19.57
N THR A 123 2.27 1.43 20.62
CA THR A 123 2.61 0.14 21.21
C THR A 123 1.76 -0.99 20.61
N ALA A 124 2.15 -2.24 20.81
CA ALA A 124 1.31 -3.38 20.46
C ALA A 124 -0.07 -3.33 21.18
N ASP A 125 -0.12 -2.78 22.39
CA ASP A 125 -1.36 -2.62 23.15
C ASP A 125 -2.25 -1.52 22.59
N ASP A 126 -1.69 -0.46 22.02
CA ASP A 126 -2.47 0.57 21.29
C ASP A 126 -3.21 -0.04 20.11
N LEU A 127 -2.54 -0.94 19.37
CA LEU A 127 -3.14 -1.65 18.24
C LEU A 127 -4.26 -2.58 18.69
N LYS A 128 -4.04 -3.38 19.74
CA LYS A 128 -5.05 -4.29 20.31
C LYS A 128 -6.26 -3.53 20.86
N ALA A 129 -6.03 -2.43 21.56
CA ALA A 129 -7.07 -1.64 22.22
C ALA A 129 -7.70 -0.57 21.31
N ASN A 130 -7.25 -0.41 20.06
CA ASN A 130 -7.64 0.67 19.15
C ASN A 130 -7.47 2.08 19.77
N ARG A 131 -6.35 2.32 20.46
CA ARG A 131 -6.04 3.62 21.07
C ARG A 131 -4.96 4.34 20.28
N ASN A 132 -5.01 5.67 20.24
CA ASN A 132 -4.02 6.49 19.54
C ASN A 132 -3.85 6.09 18.05
N LEU A 133 -4.96 5.69 17.42
CA LEU A 133 -5.06 5.39 16.00
C LEU A 133 -6.14 6.31 15.39
N PRO A 134 -5.78 7.31 14.56
CA PRO A 134 -4.43 7.63 14.07
C PRO A 134 -3.50 8.19 15.17
N PRO A 135 -2.16 8.22 14.94
CA PRO A 135 -1.23 8.84 15.87
C PRO A 135 -1.54 10.34 16.08
N PRO A 136 -1.21 10.92 17.25
CA PRO A 136 -1.36 12.35 17.49
C PRO A 136 -0.44 13.14 16.56
N MET A 137 -1.02 14.12 15.85
CA MET A 137 -0.35 14.87 14.80
C MET A 137 0.16 16.21 15.31
N GLU A 138 1.29 16.65 14.79
CA GLU A 138 1.82 17.98 15.11
C GLU A 138 0.97 19.08 14.47
N ALA A 139 0.92 20.24 15.15
CA ALA A 139 0.22 21.42 14.67
C ALA A 139 0.72 21.85 13.28
N GLY A 140 -0.22 22.25 12.42
CA GLY A 140 0.07 22.61 11.03
C GLY A 140 0.07 21.43 10.05
N SER A 141 -0.08 20.19 10.52
CA SER A 141 -0.31 19.05 9.63
C SER A 141 -1.59 19.23 8.80
N SER A 142 -1.50 18.93 7.51
CA SER A 142 -2.62 18.77 6.58
C SER A 142 -2.59 17.36 6.00
N PHE A 143 -3.75 16.82 5.67
CA PHE A 143 -3.85 15.52 4.97
C PHE A 143 -4.28 15.67 3.52
N ARG A 144 -4.64 16.89 3.09
CA ARG A 144 -5.21 17.14 1.77
C ARG A 144 -4.24 17.90 0.88
N PHE A 145 -4.24 17.55 -0.40
CA PHE A 145 -3.47 18.24 -1.42
C PHE A 145 -4.07 18.02 -2.82
N ASP A 146 -3.77 18.95 -3.73
CA ASP A 146 -4.06 18.77 -5.15
C ASP A 146 -2.77 18.50 -5.93
N PRO A 147 -2.54 17.26 -6.40
CA PRO A 147 -1.37 16.94 -7.24
C PRO A 147 -1.50 17.49 -8.67
N GLY A 148 -2.70 17.96 -9.07
CA GLY A 148 -3.05 18.22 -10.47
C GLY A 148 -3.31 16.91 -11.23
N ALA A 149 -3.22 16.97 -12.56
CA ALA A 149 -3.51 15.83 -13.44
C ALA A 149 -2.32 14.86 -13.66
N GLY A 150 -1.11 15.30 -13.32
CA GLY A 150 0.11 14.51 -13.53
C GLY A 150 0.29 13.38 -12.51
N PRO A 151 1.15 12.39 -12.80
CA PRO A 151 1.50 11.37 -11.84
C PRO A 151 2.28 11.97 -10.66
N PHE A 152 2.12 11.37 -9.49
CA PHE A 152 2.82 11.75 -8.27
C PHE A 152 3.14 10.50 -7.44
N GLY A 153 4.11 10.61 -6.54
CA GLY A 153 4.41 9.57 -5.56
C GLY A 153 4.32 10.11 -4.14
N LEU A 154 4.54 9.23 -3.17
CA LEU A 154 4.51 9.57 -1.75
C LEU A 154 5.87 9.33 -1.13
N TRP A 155 6.14 9.99 -0.01
CA TRP A 155 7.36 9.82 0.74
C TRP A 155 7.11 9.84 2.24
N VAL A 156 8.01 9.18 2.97
CA VAL A 156 8.12 9.20 4.43
C VAL A 156 9.59 9.39 4.82
N SER A 157 9.85 10.09 5.91
CA SER A 157 11.20 10.27 6.47
C SER A 157 11.11 10.39 7.98
N ASN A 158 12.14 9.92 8.69
CA ASN A 158 12.28 10.08 10.12
C ASN A 158 13.56 10.86 10.44
N ASP A 159 13.48 11.82 11.36
CA ASP A 159 14.55 12.77 11.68
C ASP A 159 15.78 12.12 12.34
N GLN A 160 15.69 10.84 12.73
CA GLN A 160 16.85 10.04 13.13
C GLN A 160 17.83 9.80 11.96
N PHE A 161 17.35 9.88 10.71
CA PHE A 161 18.14 9.58 9.51
C PHE A 161 18.26 10.80 8.60
N ASP A 162 19.49 11.21 8.30
CA ASP A 162 19.79 12.22 7.28
C ASP A 162 20.05 11.56 5.91
N ASP A 163 19.02 10.89 5.38
CA ASP A 163 19.16 10.03 4.19
C ASP A 163 18.19 10.39 3.04
N GLY A 164 17.47 11.51 3.19
CA GLY A 164 16.50 12.00 2.22
C GLY A 164 15.10 11.37 2.34
N GLY A 165 14.95 10.29 3.11
CA GLY A 165 13.72 9.53 3.29
C GLY A 165 13.56 8.35 2.32
N VAL A 166 12.39 7.73 2.40
CA VAL A 166 11.94 6.65 1.53
C VAL A 166 10.74 7.10 0.69
N PHE A 167 10.58 6.47 -0.47
CA PHE A 167 9.63 6.88 -1.50
C PHE A 167 8.88 5.65 -2.01
N THR A 168 7.64 5.85 -2.49
CA THR A 168 6.90 4.77 -3.17
C THR A 168 7.59 4.30 -4.45
N ARG A 169 8.53 5.09 -4.99
CA ARG A 169 9.42 4.73 -6.09
C ARG A 169 10.77 4.22 -5.59
N PRO A 170 11.06 2.91 -5.69
CA PRO A 170 12.36 2.39 -5.28
C PRO A 170 13.52 3.00 -6.06
N ALA A 171 13.35 3.30 -7.35
CA ALA A 171 14.39 3.97 -8.14
C ALA A 171 14.87 5.30 -7.51
N ILE A 172 13.97 6.04 -6.84
CA ILE A 172 14.33 7.28 -6.15
C ILE A 172 15.08 6.96 -4.85
N VAL A 173 14.59 6.00 -4.06
CA VAL A 173 15.30 5.54 -2.85
C VAL A 173 16.74 5.13 -3.20
N ALA A 174 16.93 4.33 -4.25
CA ALA A 174 18.25 3.90 -4.70
C ALA A 174 19.18 5.07 -5.08
N ALA A 175 18.62 6.11 -5.70
CA ALA A 175 19.35 7.28 -6.14
C ALA A 175 19.75 8.21 -4.98
N VAL A 176 18.86 8.43 -4.00
CA VAL A 176 19.03 9.50 -3.01
C VAL A 176 19.42 9.01 -1.62
N ASN A 177 19.05 7.79 -1.25
CA ASN A 177 19.27 7.23 0.08
C ASN A 177 20.47 6.27 0.05
N ALA A 178 21.62 6.74 0.54
CA ALA A 178 22.87 5.97 0.50
C ALA A 178 22.80 4.68 1.33
N ARG A 179 22.10 4.71 2.48
CA ARG A 179 21.97 3.58 3.41
C ARG A 179 21.11 2.47 2.80
N LEU A 180 20.00 2.85 2.15
CA LEU A 180 19.02 1.91 1.62
C LEU A 180 19.19 1.63 0.12
N ARG A 181 20.27 2.11 -0.49
CA ARG A 181 20.52 1.94 -1.94
C ARG A 181 20.44 0.47 -2.41
N LYS A 182 20.88 -0.47 -1.58
CA LYS A 182 20.90 -1.90 -1.91
C LYS A 182 19.57 -2.62 -1.65
N GLN A 183 18.61 -1.94 -1.01
CA GLN A 183 17.28 -2.44 -0.68
C GLN A 183 16.24 -1.32 -0.83
N PRO A 184 16.04 -0.80 -2.05
CA PRO A 184 15.30 0.44 -2.21
C PRO A 184 13.77 0.26 -2.15
N TYR A 185 13.27 -0.97 -2.10
CA TYR A 185 11.84 -1.25 -2.00
C TYR A 185 11.38 -1.06 -0.56
N LYS A 186 10.73 0.08 -0.30
CA LYS A 186 10.45 0.59 1.06
C LYS A 186 9.00 1.01 1.29
N ALA A 187 8.12 0.64 0.37
CA ALA A 187 6.68 0.85 0.46
C ALA A 187 5.92 -0.33 -0.15
N MET A 188 5.06 -0.99 0.62
CA MET A 188 4.14 -2.01 0.13
C MET A 188 2.74 -1.43 0.02
N ILE A 189 2.15 -1.51 -1.18
CA ILE A 189 0.87 -0.87 -1.52
C ILE A 189 -0.21 -1.93 -1.68
N TYR A 190 -1.32 -1.75 -0.97
CA TYR A 190 -2.45 -2.66 -0.93
C TYR A 190 -3.75 -1.92 -1.23
N PRO A 191 -4.83 -2.60 -1.67
CA PRO A 191 -6.14 -1.98 -1.66
C PRO A 191 -6.51 -1.63 -0.22
N TYR A 192 -7.22 -0.53 -0.01
CA TYR A 192 -7.76 -0.25 1.32
C TYR A 192 -9.07 -1.01 1.50
N ARG A 193 -9.10 -1.95 2.44
CA ARG A 193 -10.28 -2.71 2.84
C ARG A 193 -10.76 -2.25 4.20
N GLU A 194 -12.00 -1.81 4.28
CA GLU A 194 -12.57 -1.34 5.54
C GLU A 194 -12.89 -2.53 6.44
N LYS A 195 -12.33 -2.54 7.66
CA LYS A 195 -12.52 -3.65 8.61
C LYS A 195 -13.98 -3.93 8.92
N ALA A 196 -14.78 -2.87 9.08
CA ALA A 196 -16.18 -2.99 9.50
C ALA A 196 -17.04 -3.72 8.47
N THR A 197 -16.75 -3.53 7.18
CA THR A 197 -17.55 -4.08 6.08
C THR A 197 -16.87 -5.23 5.36
N GLY A 198 -15.55 -5.37 5.51
CA GLY A 198 -14.73 -6.31 4.75
C GLY A 198 -14.65 -5.98 3.26
N LYS A 199 -15.06 -4.77 2.85
CA LYS A 199 -15.12 -4.36 1.43
C LYS A 199 -13.96 -3.45 1.08
N ASP A 200 -13.46 -3.60 -0.13
CA ASP A 200 -12.52 -2.66 -0.73
C ASP A 200 -13.20 -1.31 -0.91
N VAL A 201 -12.53 -0.24 -0.49
CA VAL A 201 -12.93 1.12 -0.77
C VAL A 201 -12.31 1.52 -2.11
N PRO A 202 -13.12 1.85 -3.14
CA PRO A 202 -12.58 2.25 -4.43
C PRO A 202 -11.65 3.45 -4.33
N ASN A 203 -10.66 3.50 -5.22
CA ASN A 203 -9.70 4.61 -5.34
C ASN A 203 -8.95 4.93 -4.03
N SER A 204 -8.78 3.92 -3.18
CA SER A 204 -8.18 4.04 -1.86
C SER A 204 -7.18 2.91 -1.63
N TYR A 205 -6.00 3.23 -1.09
CA TYR A 205 -4.91 2.27 -0.90
C TYR A 205 -4.33 2.40 0.51
N LEU A 206 -3.94 1.24 1.06
CA LEU A 206 -3.14 1.14 2.27
C LEU A 206 -1.67 1.04 1.87
N ILE A 207 -0.79 1.69 2.63
CA ILE A 207 0.66 1.69 2.38
C ILE A 207 1.39 1.36 3.68
N GLY A 208 2.13 0.25 3.69
CA GLY A 208 3.10 -0.07 4.74
C GLY A 208 4.47 0.45 4.34
N TRP A 209 5.08 1.26 5.20
CA TRP A 209 6.39 1.88 4.99
C TRP A 209 7.45 1.21 5.84
N GLU A 210 8.65 1.15 5.28
CA GLU A 210 9.88 0.76 5.96
C GLU A 210 10.87 1.90 5.74
N TYR A 211 11.35 2.56 6.78
CA TYR A 211 12.45 3.53 6.66
C TYR A 211 13.74 3.06 7.31
N SER A 212 13.74 1.90 7.95
CA SER A 212 14.93 1.24 8.49
C SER A 212 15.45 0.16 7.52
N ASP A 213 16.28 -0.76 8.00
CA ASP A 213 16.92 -1.79 7.17
C ASP A 213 16.47 -3.23 7.42
N ASN A 214 15.49 -3.44 8.30
CA ASN A 214 14.99 -4.76 8.70
C ASN A 214 13.84 -5.29 7.83
N ASP A 215 13.27 -4.47 6.94
CA ASP A 215 12.26 -4.86 5.94
C ASP A 215 10.98 -5.45 6.57
N ASP A 216 10.48 -4.83 7.64
CA ASP A 216 9.21 -5.20 8.28
C ASP A 216 8.00 -4.43 7.73
N PHE A 217 8.21 -3.29 7.05
CA PHE A 217 7.18 -2.50 6.35
C PHE A 217 6.01 -1.98 7.19
N GLN A 218 6.21 -1.82 8.49
CA GLN A 218 5.17 -1.33 9.39
C GLN A 218 5.54 -0.07 10.17
N ASP A 219 6.76 0.45 9.99
CA ASP A 219 7.24 1.69 10.61
C ASP A 219 6.17 2.79 10.57
N VAL A 220 5.56 2.96 9.40
CA VAL A 220 4.37 3.81 9.21
C VAL A 220 3.36 3.09 8.34
N VAL A 221 2.10 3.09 8.77
CA VAL A 221 0.99 2.65 7.94
C VAL A 221 0.15 3.86 7.57
N CYS A 222 -0.04 4.10 6.28
CA CYS A 222 -0.82 5.21 5.77
C CYS A 222 -1.98 4.73 4.89
N ARG A 223 -2.98 5.57 4.74
CA ARG A 223 -4.02 5.47 3.72
C ARG A 223 -3.94 6.64 2.76
N ILE A 224 -4.10 6.37 1.47
CA ILE A 224 -4.31 7.39 0.44
C ILE A 224 -5.66 7.19 -0.24
N ASP A 225 -6.38 8.28 -0.49
CA ASP A 225 -7.72 8.31 -1.05
C ASP A 225 -7.81 9.20 -2.29
N ASN A 226 -8.82 8.94 -3.13
CA ASN A 226 -9.08 9.63 -4.40
C ASN A 226 -7.94 9.47 -5.42
N VAL A 227 -7.39 8.26 -5.51
CA VAL A 227 -6.27 7.95 -6.41
C VAL A 227 -6.47 6.65 -7.17
N VAL A 228 -5.79 6.53 -8.30
CA VAL A 228 -5.55 5.27 -9.01
C VAL A 228 -4.04 5.01 -9.02
N LEU A 229 -3.63 3.77 -8.79
CA LEU A 229 -2.24 3.35 -8.89
C LEU A 229 -1.86 3.16 -10.37
N GLU A 230 -0.76 3.80 -10.79
CA GLU A 230 -0.18 3.61 -12.13
C GLU A 230 0.43 2.21 -12.22
N LYS A 231 0.17 1.53 -13.35
CA LYS A 231 0.77 0.22 -13.67
C LYS A 231 2.18 0.39 -14.23
#